data_AF-A0AAJ0XAN7-F1
#
_entry.id   AF-A0AAJ0XAN7-F1
#
_cell.length_a   1.000
_cell.length_b   1.000
_cell.length_c   1.000
_cell.angle_alpha   90.00
_cell.angle_beta   90.00
_cell.angle_gamma   90.00
#
_symmetry.space_group_name_H-M   'P 1'
#
loop_
_entity.id
_entity.type
_entity.pdbx_description
1 polymer ?
#
loop_
_entity_poly.entity_id
_entity_poly.type
_entity_poly.pdbx_seq_one_letter_code
_entity_poly.pdbx_strand_id
1 'polypeptide(L)' 'MASLEQVEISRYHNELVHDVRHLVQKYGRIMGWEVPELDEAEAKRLIFNALKDALADVEREV' A
#
# COMPACT_ATOMS: atom_id res chain seq x y z
N MET A 1 12.68 6.78 -25.95
CA MET A 1 12.55 5.32 -25.81
C MET A 1 12.56 5.03 -24.32
N ALA A 2 11.59 4.27 -23.82
CA ALA A 2 11.63 3.85 -22.42
C ALA A 2 12.82 2.90 -22.21
N SER A 3 13.50 2.99 -21.07
CA SER A 3 14.55 2.02 -20.74
C SER A 3 13.94 0.63 -20.50
N LEU A 4 14.75 -0.42 -20.55
CA LEU A 4 14.28 -1.79 -20.28
C LEU A 4 13.62 -1.89 -18.91
N GLU A 5 14.21 -1.22 -17.91
CA GLU A 5 13.72 -1.13 -16.54
C GLU A 5 12.35 -0.45 -16.45
N GLN A 6 12.12 0.59 -17.26
CA GLN A 6 10.82 1.29 -17.31
C GLN A 6 9.71 0.43 -17.92
N VAL A 7 10.05 -0.43 -18.88
CA VAL A 7 9.10 -1.39 -19.46
C VAL A 7 8.78 -2.50 -18.45
N GLU A 8 9.79 -3.04 -17.77
CA GLU A 8 9.61 -4.10 -16.78
C GLU A 8 8.81 -3.61 -15.58
N ILE A 9 9.11 -2.44 -14.99
CA ILE A 9 8.33 -1.92 -13.86
C ILE A 9 6.87 -1.65 -14.23
N SER A 10 6.61 -1.23 -15.47
CA SER A 10 5.24 -1.03 -15.97
C SER A 10 4.47 -2.34 -16.07
N ARG A 11 5.12 -3.46 -16.39
CA ARG A 11 4.49 -4.80 -16.42
C ARG A 11 4.12 -5.28 -15.01
N TYR A 12 4.95 -4.98 -14.02
CA TYR A 12 4.70 -5.35 -12.62
C TYR A 12 3.76 -4.40 -11.88
N HIS A 13 3.25 -3.35 -12.53
CA HIS A 13 2.37 -2.38 -11.85
C HIS A 13 1.16 -3.03 -11.17
N ASN A 14 0.54 -4.03 -11.82
CA ASN A 14 -0.60 -4.74 -11.24
C ASN A 14 -0.21 -5.55 -9.98
N GLU A 15 0.97 -6.16 -9.97
CA GLU A 15 1.50 -6.87 -8.80
C GLU A 15 1.79 -5.91 -7.66
N LEU A 16 2.39 -4.74 -7.95
CA LEU A 16 2.60 -3.68 -6.95
C LEU A 16 1.26 -3.21 -6.34
N VAL A 17 0.23 -3.03 -7.18
CA VAL A 17 -1.11 -2.67 -6.69
C VAL A 17 -1.70 -3.78 -5.82
N HIS A 18 -1.51 -5.05 -6.20
CA HIS A 18 -1.96 -6.19 -5.40
C HIS A 18 -1.27 -6.22 -4.03
N ASP A 19 0.06 -6.03 -3.99
CA ASP A 19 0.83 -6.06 -2.76
C ASP A 19 0.45 -4.91 -1.83
N VAL A 20 0.26 -3.70 -2.37
CA VAL A 20 -0.23 -2.57 -1.57
C VAL A 20 -1.62 -2.85 -0.98
N ARG A 21 -2.53 -3.48 -1.74
CA ARG A 21 -3.84 -3.90 -1.21
C ARG A 21 -3.70 -4.94 -0.10
N HIS A 22 -2.77 -5.89 -0.25
CA HIS A 22 -2.49 -6.90 0.76
C HIS A 22 -1.95 -6.27 2.04
N LEU A 23 -1.06 -5.27 1.94
CA LEU A 23 -0.56 -4.53 3.10
C LEU A 23 -1.70 -3.83 3.86
N VAL A 24 -2.64 -3.20 3.15
CA VAL A 24 -3.79 -2.54 3.79
C VAL A 24 -4.62 -3.54 4.58
N GLN A 25 -4.94 -4.69 3.97
CA GLN A 25 -5.70 -5.76 4.65
C GLN A 25 -4.95 -6.30 5.86
N LYS A 26 -3.64 -6.57 5.71
CA LYS A 26 -2.79 -7.06 6.78
C LYS A 26 -2.83 -6.15 8.00
N TYR A 27 -2.65 -4.84 7.81
CA TYR A 27 -2.67 -3.90 8.93
C TYR A 27 -4.07 -3.68 9.51
N GLY A 28 -5.13 -3.75 8.69
CA GLY A 28 -6.51 -3.80 9.16
C GLY A 28 -6.75 -4.96 10.14
N ARG A 29 -6.26 -6.16 9.80
CA ARG A 29 -6.34 -7.34 10.70
C ARG A 29 -5.54 -7.16 11.98
N ILE A 30 -4.29 -6.69 11.88
CA ILE A 30 -3.40 -6.51 13.03
C ILE A 30 -4.01 -5.52 14.04
N MET A 31 -4.65 -4.45 13.56
CA MET A 31 -5.28 -3.44 14.39
C MET A 31 -6.68 -3.86 14.88
N GLY A 32 -7.20 -5.00 14.42
CA GLY A 32 -8.55 -5.46 14.75
C GLY A 32 -9.65 -4.61 14.14
N TRP A 33 -9.40 -3.98 12.99
CA TRP A 33 -10.31 -3.03 12.35
C TRP A 33 -11.30 -3.68 11.36
N GLU A 34 -11.26 -5.01 11.20
CA GLU A 34 -12.23 -5.78 10.42
C GLU A 34 -13.49 -6.13 11.23
N VAL A 35 -14.03 -5.16 12.00
CA VAL A 35 -15.24 -5.35 12.81
C VAL A 35 -16.39 -4.46 12.31
N PRO A 36 -17.66 -4.91 12.37
CA PRO A 36 -18.80 -4.16 11.82
C PRO A 36 -19.02 -2.77 12.42
N GLU A 37 -18.53 -2.52 13.63
CA GLU A 37 -18.71 -1.27 14.37
C GLU A 37 -17.82 -0.13 13.86
N LEU A 38 -16.80 -0.44 13.05
CA LEU A 38 -15.86 0.53 12.50
C LEU A 38 -16.23 0.90 11.07
N ASP A 39 -15.99 2.17 10.74
CA ASP A 39 -16.03 2.63 9.35
C ASP A 39 -14.82 2.05 8.60
N GLU A 40 -15.07 0.98 7.83
CA GLU A 40 -14.05 0.28 7.03
C GLU A 40 -13.36 1.22 6.02
N ALA A 41 -14.07 2.21 5.47
CA ALA A 41 -13.50 3.14 4.50
C ALA A 41 -12.52 4.11 5.19
N GLU A 42 -12.89 4.61 6.36
CA GLU A 42 -12.01 5.46 7.17
C GLU A 42 -10.79 4.68 7.68
N ALA A 43 -10.97 3.45 8.15
CA ALA A 43 -9.88 2.56 8.56
C ALA A 43 -8.87 2.34 7.41
N LYS A 44 -9.36 2.02 6.20
CA LYS A 44 -8.52 1.90 5.01
C LYS A 44 -7.79 3.21 4.68
N ARG A 45 -8.46 4.36 4.79
CA ARG A 45 -7.87 5.68 4.54
C ARG A 45 -6.71 5.97 5.49
N LEU A 46 -6.87 5.68 6.78
CA LEU A 46 -5.81 5.82 7.78
C LEU A 46 -4.59 4.94 7.45
N ILE A 47 -4.83 3.68 7.07
CA ILE A 47 -3.75 2.77 6.70
C ILE A 47 -3.04 3.23 5.42
N PHE A 48 -3.76 3.71 4.41
CA PHE A 48 -3.13 4.26 3.20
C PHE A 48 -2.24 5.46 3.49
N ASN A 49 -2.64 6.35 4.40
CA ASN A 49 -1.80 7.49 4.78
C ASN A 49 -0.54 7.01 5.50
N ALA A 50 -0.67 6.10 6.45
CA ALA A 50 0.49 5.52 7.15
C ALA A 50 1.46 4.80 6.19
N LEU A 51 0.94 4.09 5.18
CA LEU A 51 1.78 3.45 4.14
C LEU A 51 2.51 4.47 3.28
N LYS A 52 1.89 5.61 2.95
CA LYS A 52 2.55 6.69 2.20
C LYS A 52 3.64 7.36 3.02
N ASP A 53 3.39 7.61 4.30
CA ASP A 53 4.38 8.19 5.21
C ASP A 53 5.58 7.23 5.37
N ALA A 54 5.32 5.94 5.57
CA ALA A 54 6.36 4.92 5.65
C ALA A 54 7.17 4.79 4.35
N LEU A 55 6.53 4.87 3.18
CA LEU A 55 7.24 4.90 1.89
C LEU A 55 8.14 6.12 1.80
N ALA A 56 7.63 7.31 2.13
CA ALA A 56 8.40 8.54 2.10
C ALA A 56 9.60 8.53 3.05
N ASP A 57 9.48 7.85 4.20
CA ASP A 57 10.59 7.68 5.13
C ASP A 57 11.67 6.76 4.54
N VAL A 58 11.30 5.61 3.98
CA VAL A 58 12.24 4.67 3.33
C VAL A 58 12.90 5.30 2.10
N GLU A 59 12.17 6.08 1.30
CA GLU A 59 12.72 6.79 0.13
C GLU A 59 13.83 7.79 0.52
N ARG A 60 13.84 8.33 1.75
CA ARG A 60 14.92 9.21 2.24
C ARG A 60 16.19 8.44 2.62
N GLU A 61 16.11 7.13 2.79
CA GLU A 61 17.25 6.27 3.13
C GLU A 61 18.05 5.81 1.91
N VAL A 62 17.50 6.00 0.70
CA VAL A 62 18.08 5.60 -0.59
C VAL A 62 18.78 6.78 -1.26
#